data_AF-A0A0G2EKE1-F1
#
_entry.id   AF-A0A0G2EKE1-F1
#
_cell.length_a   1.000
_cell.length_b   1.000
_cell.length_c   1.000
_cell.angle_alpha   90.00
_cell.angle_beta   90.00
_cell.angle_gamma   90.00
#
_symmetry.space_group_name_H-M   'P 1'
#
loop_
_entity.id
_entity.type
_entity.pdbx_description
1 polymer ?
#
loop_
_entity_poly.entity_id
_entity_poly.type
_entity_poly.pdbx_seq_one_letter_code
_entity_poly.pdbx_strand_id
1 'polypeptide(L)'
;MDLTPETPEYKLPALEFQNKHLTSVKFTPRAKLNPKLLGNDLAQDNFPAMTARRRSSAMQTHAFVLVPLYIYPEAGKWDPLYTAISEYPTLLFSIVINPQNGPGGSPGSFPDANYMNGISTLRSYPNVQLLGYVHTSGTARPMRQIESDLLTYATWSSHPRVRLALDGVFIDECPSDDLSSTIEYMRAVCTFARHTIAGAHLTFNPGVPVPEVYYSLADTIVTFEDHHNKLSTDVAKFPFDHIPDSVRCRCAFLIHDYKGDDRKQADLVTTIVGRMGIPGLFITTHSYERWSELWEDFVDDLSDVKVGIKYEEEPKGWKKLMGRLLRD
;
A
#
# COMPACT_ATOMS: atom_id res chain seq x y z
N MET A 1 5.41 7.49 -51.61
CA MET A 1 4.71 6.59 -50.66
C MET A 1 5.74 6.22 -49.63
N ASP A 2 5.78 6.98 -48.56
CA ASP A 2 6.68 6.80 -47.43
C ASP A 2 5.75 6.73 -46.21
N LEU A 3 5.71 5.57 -45.56
CA LEU A 3 4.81 5.27 -44.45
C LEU A 3 5.67 4.92 -43.24
N THR A 4 6.06 5.96 -42.50
CA THR A 4 6.49 5.81 -41.11
C THR A 4 5.23 5.73 -40.22
N PRO A 5 5.11 4.75 -39.30
CA PRO A 5 4.01 4.72 -38.36
C PRO A 5 4.30 5.70 -37.21
N GLU A 6 3.49 6.75 -37.10
CA GLU A 6 3.44 7.61 -35.92
C GLU A 6 2.91 6.82 -34.72
N THR A 7 3.72 6.72 -33.66
CA THR A 7 3.29 6.25 -32.33
C THR A 7 2.51 7.38 -31.64
N PRO A 8 1.26 7.17 -31.19
CA PRO A 8 0.53 8.19 -30.47
C PRO A 8 1.07 8.32 -29.04
N GLU A 9 1.66 9.48 -28.76
CA GLU A 9 2.12 9.92 -27.44
C GLU A 9 0.88 10.19 -26.55
N TYR A 10 0.48 9.21 -25.73
CA TYR A 10 -0.60 9.39 -24.76
C TYR A 10 -0.07 10.13 -23.52
N LYS A 11 -0.26 11.44 -23.47
CA LYS A 11 -0.07 12.25 -22.25
C LYS A 11 -1.22 12.00 -21.28
N LEU A 12 -0.91 11.37 -20.15
CA LEU A 12 -1.79 11.37 -18.98
C LEU A 12 -1.87 12.81 -18.41
N PRO A 13 -3.07 13.33 -18.07
CA PRO A 13 -3.18 14.65 -17.46
C PRO A 13 -2.64 14.62 -16.03
N ALA A 14 -1.70 15.51 -15.73
CA ALA A 14 -1.26 15.79 -14.37
C ALA A 14 -2.45 16.35 -13.57
N LEU A 15 -2.86 15.64 -12.52
CA LEU A 15 -3.85 16.14 -11.57
C LEU A 15 -3.11 16.96 -10.51
N GLU A 16 -3.15 18.29 -10.66
CA GLU A 16 -2.80 19.23 -9.59
C GLU A 16 -3.82 19.12 -8.45
N PHE A 17 -3.35 18.74 -7.26
CA PHE A 17 -4.12 18.82 -6.03
C PHE A 17 -4.36 20.30 -5.65
N GLN A 18 -5.52 20.85 -6.00
CA GLN A 18 -6.00 22.09 -5.39
C GLN A 18 -6.77 21.79 -4.10
N ASN A 19 -6.08 21.97 -2.96
CA ASN A 19 -6.72 22.18 -1.66
C ASN A 19 -7.64 23.41 -1.73
N LYS A 20 -8.95 23.20 -1.88
CA LYS A 20 -9.95 24.25 -1.72
C LYS A 20 -10.84 23.96 -0.51
N HIS A 21 -10.75 24.89 0.44
CA HIS A 21 -11.61 25.07 1.59
C HIS A 21 -13.09 24.74 1.33
N LEU A 22 -13.63 23.74 2.02
CA LEU A 22 -15.07 23.56 2.16
C LEU A 22 -15.54 24.39 3.36
N THR A 23 -15.99 25.61 3.08
CA THR A 23 -16.87 26.37 3.98
C THR A 23 -18.32 25.88 3.80
N SER A 24 -19.07 25.98 4.91
CA SER A 24 -20.40 25.41 5.17
C SER A 24 -21.37 25.33 3.99
N VAL A 25 -21.91 24.12 3.76
CA VAL A 25 -23.20 23.95 3.06
C VAL A 25 -24.27 23.61 4.10
N LYS A 26 -25.28 24.48 4.20
CA LYS A 26 -26.45 24.30 5.07
C LYS A 26 -27.33 23.16 4.54
N PHE A 27 -27.59 22.18 5.39
CA PHE A 27 -28.54 21.09 5.13
C PHE A 27 -30.00 21.58 5.25
N THR A 28 -30.82 21.29 4.25
CA THR A 28 -32.30 21.29 4.36
C THR A 28 -32.80 19.85 4.55
N PRO A 29 -33.76 19.59 5.45
CA PRO A 29 -34.14 18.22 5.80
C PRO A 29 -35.27 17.64 4.93
N ARG A 30 -35.13 16.32 4.70
CA ARG A 30 -36.15 15.27 4.48
C ARG A 30 -36.70 15.00 3.06
N ALA A 31 -36.36 13.81 2.56
CA ALA A 31 -37.32 12.89 1.94
C ALA A 31 -37.21 11.53 2.65
N LYS A 32 -38.34 10.98 3.10
CA LYS A 32 -38.43 9.69 3.82
C LYS A 32 -38.29 8.53 2.81
N LEU A 33 -37.33 7.64 2.99
CA LEU A 33 -37.24 6.38 2.26
C LEU A 33 -38.18 5.33 2.88
N ASN A 34 -38.83 4.56 2.00
CA ASN A 34 -39.94 3.65 2.27
C ASN A 34 -39.42 2.26 2.71
N PRO A 35 -39.77 1.73 3.91
CA PRO A 35 -39.14 0.53 4.48
C PRO A 35 -39.70 -0.82 3.96
N LYS A 36 -40.06 -0.95 2.68
CA LYS A 36 -40.69 -2.17 2.14
C LYS A 36 -39.98 -2.84 0.95
N LEU A 37 -38.66 -2.68 0.81
CA LEU A 37 -37.87 -3.36 -0.24
C LEU A 37 -36.67 -4.16 0.29
N LEU A 38 -36.72 -4.59 1.56
CA LEU A 38 -35.83 -5.65 2.05
C LEU A 38 -36.62 -6.97 2.06
N GLY A 39 -36.49 -7.70 0.96
CA GLY A 39 -36.96 -9.08 0.88
C GLY A 39 -36.13 -9.96 1.80
N ASN A 40 -36.82 -10.68 2.69
CA ASN A 40 -36.28 -11.77 3.47
C ASN A 40 -35.93 -12.92 2.53
N ASP A 41 -34.64 -13.19 2.34
CA ASP A 41 -34.14 -14.52 1.92
C ASP A 41 -32.62 -14.58 2.13
N LEU A 42 -32.21 -14.82 3.37
CA LEU A 42 -30.97 -15.54 3.70
C LEU A 42 -31.26 -16.40 4.93
N ALA A 43 -31.99 -17.47 4.66
CA ALA A 43 -32.15 -18.56 5.60
C ALA A 43 -30.80 -19.27 5.82
N GLN A 44 -30.61 -19.66 7.07
CA GLN A 44 -29.65 -20.61 7.61
C GLN A 44 -29.07 -21.61 6.61
N ASP A 45 -27.77 -21.51 6.34
CA ASP A 45 -26.95 -22.64 5.92
C ASP A 45 -25.82 -22.86 6.92
N ASN A 46 -25.73 -24.11 7.39
CA ASN A 46 -24.76 -24.62 8.34
C ASN A 46 -23.33 -24.51 7.77
N PHE A 47 -22.51 -23.63 8.32
CA PHE A 47 -21.07 -23.60 8.01
C PHE A 47 -20.30 -24.55 8.94
N PRO A 48 -19.53 -25.51 8.42
CA PRO A 48 -18.61 -26.27 9.25
C PRO A 48 -17.54 -25.34 9.80
N ALA A 49 -17.33 -25.38 11.11
CA ALA A 49 -16.27 -24.65 11.79
C ALA A 49 -14.90 -25.14 11.29
N MET A 50 -14.36 -24.52 10.25
CA MET A 50 -12.95 -24.60 9.95
C MET A 50 -12.22 -23.76 10.98
N THR A 51 -11.55 -24.44 11.92
CA THR A 51 -10.55 -23.85 12.81
C THR A 51 -9.44 -23.25 11.96
N ALA A 52 -9.59 -21.99 11.56
CA ALA A 52 -8.50 -21.17 11.08
C ALA A 52 -7.47 -21.13 12.19
N ARG A 53 -6.33 -21.77 11.98
CA ARG A 53 -5.17 -21.66 12.85
C ARG A 53 -4.77 -20.19 12.83
N ARG A 54 -5.26 -19.42 13.81
CA ARG A 54 -4.79 -18.07 14.12
C ARG A 54 -3.27 -18.18 14.24
N ARG A 55 -2.53 -17.80 13.20
CA ARG A 55 -1.12 -17.48 13.38
C ARG A 55 -1.17 -16.30 14.34
N SER A 56 -0.67 -16.51 15.56
CA SER A 56 -0.26 -15.40 16.41
C SER A 56 0.51 -14.45 15.52
N SER A 57 0.10 -13.17 15.43
CA SER A 57 0.88 -12.18 14.70
C SER A 57 2.21 -12.07 15.41
N ALA A 58 3.21 -12.83 14.97
CA ALA A 58 4.58 -12.58 15.34
C ALA A 58 4.81 -11.12 14.99
N MET A 59 5.29 -10.32 15.94
CA MET A 59 5.65 -8.94 15.65
C MET A 59 6.52 -8.94 14.39
N GLN A 60 6.24 -8.05 13.44
CA GLN A 60 7.11 -7.87 12.29
C GLN A 60 8.45 -7.34 12.82
N THR A 61 9.40 -8.23 13.09
CA THR A 61 10.70 -7.89 13.67
C THR A 61 11.77 -7.61 12.61
N HIS A 62 11.40 -7.73 11.33
CA HIS A 62 12.30 -7.53 10.18
C HIS A 62 11.72 -6.44 9.30
N ALA A 63 12.60 -5.56 8.83
CA ALA A 63 12.26 -4.53 7.86
C ALA A 63 11.79 -5.17 6.56
N PHE A 64 10.97 -4.45 5.79
CA PHE A 64 10.55 -4.87 4.46
C PHE A 64 10.42 -3.65 3.55
N VAL A 65 10.70 -3.85 2.26
CA VAL A 65 10.45 -2.82 1.26
C VAL A 65 8.99 -2.90 0.84
N LEU A 66 8.25 -1.79 0.89
CA LEU A 66 6.91 -1.69 0.33
C LEU A 66 6.96 -0.92 -0.99
N VAL A 67 7.04 -1.61 -2.13
CA VAL A 67 7.27 -0.98 -3.44
C VAL A 67 5.93 -0.68 -4.14
N PRO A 68 5.53 0.59 -4.34
CA PRO A 68 4.48 0.97 -5.26
C PRO A 68 5.03 0.85 -6.69
N LEU A 69 4.96 -0.35 -7.28
CA LEU A 69 5.59 -0.65 -8.57
C LEU A 69 4.72 -0.17 -9.74
N TYR A 70 4.64 1.14 -9.92
CA TYR A 70 3.79 1.79 -10.93
C TYR A 70 4.55 2.11 -12.22
N ILE A 71 5.72 1.49 -12.38
CA ILE A 71 6.50 1.47 -13.62
C ILE A 71 5.91 0.38 -14.52
N TYR A 72 5.55 0.72 -15.76
CA TYR A 72 5.09 -0.28 -16.72
C TYR A 72 6.19 -1.33 -17.02
N PRO A 73 5.91 -2.65 -16.95
CA PRO A 73 6.91 -3.72 -17.07
C PRO A 73 7.38 -4.01 -18.50
N GLU A 74 7.63 -2.99 -19.32
CA GLU A 74 8.34 -3.22 -20.57
C GLU A 74 9.75 -3.77 -20.31
N ALA A 75 10.35 -4.43 -21.31
CA ALA A 75 11.61 -5.14 -21.15
C ALA A 75 12.69 -4.27 -20.49
N GLY A 76 13.31 -4.79 -19.44
CA GLY A 76 14.37 -4.11 -18.70
C GLY A 76 13.90 -3.14 -17.60
N LYS A 77 12.62 -2.70 -17.60
CA LYS A 77 12.18 -1.67 -16.65
C LYS A 77 12.08 -2.14 -15.22
N TRP A 78 11.85 -3.43 -14.99
CA TRP A 78 11.83 -3.99 -13.63
C TRP A 78 13.16 -4.64 -13.24
N ASP A 79 14.19 -4.57 -14.07
CA ASP A 79 15.50 -5.18 -13.79
C ASP A 79 16.14 -4.66 -12.48
N PRO A 80 16.09 -3.35 -12.14
CA PRO A 80 16.59 -2.88 -10.85
C PRO A 80 15.93 -3.55 -9.64
N LEU A 81 14.65 -3.90 -9.75
CA LEU A 81 13.93 -4.63 -8.71
C LEU A 81 14.39 -6.08 -8.63
N TYR A 82 14.53 -6.76 -9.78
CA TYR A 82 14.98 -8.15 -9.81
C TYR A 82 16.40 -8.32 -9.26
N THR A 83 17.29 -7.37 -9.58
CA THR A 83 18.65 -7.33 -9.03
C THR A 83 18.61 -7.22 -7.51
N ALA A 84 17.90 -6.22 -6.98
CA ALA A 84 17.75 -6.02 -5.53
C ALA A 84 17.15 -7.26 -4.81
N ILE A 85 16.09 -7.85 -5.36
CA ILE A 85 15.47 -9.05 -4.77
C ILE A 85 16.46 -10.22 -4.69
N SER A 86 17.28 -10.38 -5.73
CA SER A 86 18.26 -11.48 -5.83
C SER A 86 19.44 -11.27 -4.89
N GLU A 87 19.87 -10.03 -4.72
CA GLU A 87 21.02 -9.64 -3.88
C GLU A 87 20.71 -9.72 -2.38
N TYR A 88 19.46 -9.43 -1.98
CA TYR A 88 19.02 -9.42 -0.59
C TYR A 88 17.95 -10.50 -0.30
N PRO A 89 18.31 -11.81 -0.31
CA PRO A 89 17.35 -12.91 -0.22
C PRO A 89 16.63 -13.02 1.13
N THR A 90 17.10 -12.33 2.17
CA THR A 90 16.46 -12.28 3.49
C THR A 90 15.55 -11.07 3.69
N LEU A 91 15.66 -10.06 2.82
CA LEU A 91 14.80 -8.88 2.85
C LEU A 91 13.50 -9.19 2.11
N LEU A 92 12.37 -8.91 2.75
CA LEU A 92 11.05 -9.07 2.14
C LEU A 92 10.75 -7.86 1.24
N PHE A 93 10.35 -8.14 0.00
CA PHE A 93 9.83 -7.14 -0.93
C PHE A 93 8.32 -7.33 -1.08
N SER A 94 7.55 -6.43 -0.47
CA SER A 94 6.09 -6.34 -0.64
C SER A 94 5.79 -5.38 -1.80
N ILE A 95 5.32 -5.90 -2.92
CA ILE A 95 5.28 -5.19 -4.20
C ILE A 95 3.83 -5.01 -4.64
N VAL A 96 3.43 -3.76 -4.90
CA VAL A 96 2.09 -3.42 -5.37
C VAL A 96 2.03 -3.47 -6.89
N ILE A 97 1.14 -4.30 -7.43
CA ILE A 97 0.91 -4.50 -8.85
C ILE A 97 -0.32 -3.71 -9.29
N ASN A 98 -0.12 -2.68 -10.10
CA ASN A 98 -1.17 -1.75 -10.53
C ASN A 98 -1.22 -1.55 -12.06
N PRO A 99 -1.83 -2.48 -12.82
CA PRO A 99 -1.98 -2.31 -14.27
C PRO A 99 -2.67 -1.02 -14.71
N GLN A 100 -3.77 -0.65 -14.06
CA GLN A 100 -4.59 0.49 -14.48
C GLN A 100 -5.52 0.98 -13.34
N ASN A 101 -4.97 1.46 -12.23
CA ASN A 101 -5.72 1.78 -11.01
C ASN A 101 -6.62 0.62 -10.56
N GLY A 102 -6.05 -0.59 -10.64
CA GLY A 102 -6.75 -1.86 -10.59
C GLY A 102 -6.12 -2.88 -11.55
N PRO A 103 -6.73 -4.07 -11.69
CA PRO A 103 -6.18 -5.15 -12.52
C PRO A 103 -6.21 -4.84 -14.03
N GLY A 104 -6.93 -3.79 -14.44
CA GLY A 104 -7.15 -3.43 -15.84
C GLY A 104 -8.02 -4.44 -16.59
N GLY A 105 -8.23 -4.19 -17.88
CA GLY A 105 -8.96 -5.10 -18.75
C GLY A 105 -10.45 -5.27 -18.39
N SER A 106 -11.07 -6.33 -18.94
CA SER A 106 -12.44 -6.71 -18.60
C SER A 106 -12.47 -7.60 -17.34
N PRO A 107 -13.59 -7.66 -16.59
CA PRO A 107 -13.69 -8.53 -15.43
C PRO A 107 -13.31 -9.98 -15.74
N GLY A 108 -12.45 -10.56 -14.89
CA GLY A 108 -11.93 -11.92 -15.04
C GLY A 108 -10.85 -12.11 -16.11
N SER A 109 -10.39 -11.03 -16.76
CA SER A 109 -9.30 -11.10 -17.74
C SER A 109 -7.91 -11.17 -17.09
N PHE A 110 -6.94 -11.59 -17.89
CA PHE A 110 -5.52 -11.56 -17.54
C PHE A 110 -4.91 -10.21 -17.96
N PRO A 111 -3.82 -9.76 -17.32
CA PRO A 111 -3.15 -8.55 -17.73
C PRO A 111 -2.38 -8.78 -19.04
N ASP A 112 -1.80 -7.73 -19.60
CA ASP A 112 -1.03 -7.87 -20.85
C ASP A 112 0.24 -8.73 -20.69
N ALA A 113 0.89 -9.02 -21.82
CA ALA A 113 2.07 -9.88 -21.83
C ALA A 113 3.26 -9.33 -21.02
N ASN A 114 3.42 -8.01 -20.92
CA ASN A 114 4.50 -7.39 -20.15
C ASN A 114 4.28 -7.60 -18.65
N TYR A 115 3.05 -7.34 -18.16
CA TYR A 115 2.67 -7.66 -16.79
C TYR A 115 2.76 -9.15 -16.48
N MET A 116 2.27 -10.01 -17.38
CA MET A 116 2.36 -11.45 -17.17
C MET A 116 3.80 -11.94 -17.03
N ASN A 117 4.71 -11.45 -17.88
CA ASN A 117 6.13 -11.79 -17.81
C ASN A 117 6.77 -11.25 -16.52
N GLY A 118 6.54 -9.98 -16.18
CA GLY A 118 7.12 -9.36 -15.00
C GLY A 118 6.66 -10.02 -13.70
N ILE A 119 5.34 -10.25 -13.56
CA ILE A 119 4.76 -10.94 -12.41
C ILE A 119 5.28 -12.37 -12.31
N SER A 120 5.38 -13.10 -13.43
CA SER A 120 5.91 -14.47 -13.41
C SER A 120 7.36 -14.53 -12.96
N THR A 121 8.18 -13.55 -13.34
CA THR A 121 9.56 -13.41 -12.85
C THR A 121 9.58 -13.12 -11.35
N LEU A 122 8.77 -12.17 -10.87
CA LEU A 122 8.64 -11.88 -9.43
C LEU A 122 8.23 -13.11 -8.62
N ARG A 123 7.31 -13.93 -9.15
CA ARG A 123 6.86 -15.18 -8.50
C ARG A 123 7.91 -16.28 -8.42
N SER A 124 9.06 -16.13 -9.09
CA SER A 124 10.19 -17.06 -8.95
C SER A 124 11.00 -16.83 -7.67
N TYR A 125 10.86 -15.66 -7.03
CA TYR A 125 11.60 -15.29 -5.83
C TYR A 125 10.85 -15.64 -4.55
N PRO A 126 11.50 -16.25 -3.55
CA PRO A 126 10.86 -16.65 -2.29
C PRO A 126 10.65 -15.50 -1.30
N ASN A 127 11.37 -14.39 -1.47
CA ASN A 127 11.34 -13.19 -0.63
C ASN A 127 10.46 -12.08 -1.21
N VAL A 128 9.51 -12.45 -2.08
CA VAL A 128 8.55 -11.54 -2.71
C VAL A 128 7.14 -11.83 -2.22
N GLN A 129 6.44 -10.76 -1.86
CA GLN A 129 4.99 -10.74 -1.62
C GLN A 129 4.34 -9.79 -2.63
N LEU A 130 3.38 -10.27 -3.41
CA LEU A 130 2.68 -9.47 -4.42
C LEU A 130 1.30 -9.04 -3.93
N LEU A 131 1.01 -7.74 -4.02
CA LEU A 131 -0.25 -7.14 -3.62
C LEU A 131 -0.97 -6.55 -4.85
N GLY A 132 -2.24 -6.89 -5.05
CA GLY A 132 -3.06 -6.26 -6.09
C GLY A 132 -3.55 -4.89 -5.63
N TYR A 133 -3.41 -3.86 -6.46
CA TYR A 133 -3.90 -2.52 -6.16
C TYR A 133 -5.42 -2.44 -6.33
N VAL A 134 -6.12 -1.93 -5.31
CA VAL A 134 -7.52 -1.47 -5.43
C VAL A 134 -7.63 -0.14 -4.69
N HIS A 135 -8.46 0.79 -5.16
CA HIS A 135 -8.70 2.04 -4.45
C HIS A 135 -10.12 2.09 -3.88
N THR A 136 -10.34 2.90 -2.84
CA THR A 136 -11.66 3.08 -2.20
C THR A 136 -12.23 4.49 -2.36
N SER A 137 -11.40 5.45 -2.78
CA SER A 137 -11.74 6.87 -2.89
C SER A 137 -12.41 7.42 -1.64
N GLY A 138 -11.83 7.16 -0.46
CA GLY A 138 -12.36 7.60 0.83
C GLY A 138 -13.76 7.07 1.10
N THR A 139 -14.05 5.83 0.70
CA THR A 139 -15.37 5.15 0.73
C THR A 139 -16.37 5.54 -0.37
N ALA A 140 -16.00 6.45 -1.28
CA ALA A 140 -16.89 6.84 -2.38
C ALA A 140 -16.97 5.80 -3.51
N ARG A 141 -16.00 4.89 -3.62
CA ARG A 141 -15.99 3.89 -4.69
C ARG A 141 -17.05 2.80 -4.41
N PRO A 142 -17.94 2.48 -5.39
CA PRO A 142 -18.95 1.44 -5.20
C PRO A 142 -18.34 0.07 -4.89
N MET A 143 -18.84 -0.61 -3.85
CA MET A 143 -18.35 -1.93 -3.42
C MET A 143 -18.29 -2.94 -4.58
N ARG A 144 -19.30 -2.97 -5.46
CA ARG A 144 -19.34 -3.86 -6.63
C ARG A 144 -18.15 -3.71 -7.59
N GLN A 145 -17.55 -2.51 -7.66
CA GLN A 145 -16.37 -2.27 -8.51
C GLN A 145 -15.11 -2.82 -7.84
N ILE A 146 -14.97 -2.64 -6.53
CA ILE A 146 -13.89 -3.22 -5.74
C ILE A 146 -13.97 -4.76 -5.79
N GLU A 147 -15.17 -5.33 -5.63
CA GLU A 147 -15.40 -6.77 -5.76
C GLU A 147 -14.99 -7.29 -7.15
N SER A 148 -15.34 -6.54 -8.20
CA SER A 148 -14.95 -6.88 -9.58
C SER A 148 -13.43 -6.89 -9.77
N ASP A 149 -12.71 -5.92 -9.18
CA ASP A 149 -11.25 -5.90 -9.22
C ASP A 149 -10.65 -7.11 -8.49
N LEU A 150 -11.12 -7.37 -7.27
CA LEU A 150 -10.65 -8.48 -6.44
C LEU A 150 -10.90 -9.84 -7.10
N LEU A 151 -12.08 -10.02 -7.71
CA LEU A 151 -12.39 -11.22 -8.48
C LEU A 151 -11.46 -11.36 -9.69
N THR A 152 -11.16 -10.26 -10.38
CA THR A 152 -10.23 -10.28 -11.53
C THR A 152 -8.81 -10.64 -11.09
N TYR A 153 -8.30 -10.07 -9.99
CA TYR A 153 -7.02 -10.51 -9.44
C TYR A 153 -7.02 -11.98 -9.01
N ALA A 154 -8.13 -12.49 -8.46
CA ALA A 154 -8.23 -13.91 -8.12
C ALA A 154 -8.18 -14.82 -9.35
N THR A 155 -8.74 -14.41 -10.50
CA THR A 155 -8.67 -15.22 -11.72
C THR A 155 -7.24 -15.39 -12.23
N TRP A 156 -6.32 -14.47 -11.93
CA TRP A 156 -4.92 -14.58 -12.36
C TRP A 156 -4.24 -15.85 -11.85
N SER A 157 -4.60 -16.31 -10.64
CA SER A 157 -4.08 -17.57 -10.07
C SER A 157 -4.43 -18.81 -10.90
N SER A 158 -5.47 -18.73 -11.73
CA SER A 158 -5.95 -19.82 -12.59
C SER A 158 -5.30 -19.85 -13.97
N HIS A 159 -4.37 -18.94 -14.26
CA HIS A 159 -3.71 -18.91 -15.57
C HIS A 159 -2.98 -20.24 -15.85
N PRO A 160 -3.20 -20.90 -17.00
CA PRO A 160 -2.83 -22.31 -17.20
C PRO A 160 -1.33 -22.56 -17.33
N ARG A 161 -0.51 -21.52 -17.55
CA ARG A 161 0.92 -21.64 -17.88
C ARG A 161 1.84 -20.67 -17.17
N VAL A 162 1.29 -19.62 -16.55
CA VAL A 162 2.06 -18.48 -16.05
C VAL A 162 1.64 -18.26 -14.61
N ARG A 163 2.62 -18.09 -13.71
CA ARG A 163 2.34 -17.94 -12.29
C ARG A 163 2.02 -16.48 -11.99
N LEU A 164 0.74 -16.17 -11.85
CA LEU A 164 0.25 -14.80 -11.66
C LEU A 164 -0.48 -14.60 -10.32
N ALA A 165 -0.46 -15.60 -9.44
CA ALA A 165 -1.13 -15.51 -8.14
C ALA A 165 -0.55 -14.37 -7.30
N LEU A 166 -1.44 -13.56 -6.72
CA LEU A 166 -1.10 -12.52 -5.75
C LEU A 166 -1.27 -13.07 -4.33
N ASP A 167 -0.52 -12.49 -3.39
CA ASP A 167 -0.51 -12.89 -1.98
C ASP A 167 -1.42 -12.00 -1.12
N GLY A 168 -1.92 -10.89 -1.68
CA GLY A 168 -2.68 -9.92 -0.92
C GLY A 168 -3.19 -8.75 -1.75
N VAL A 169 -3.65 -7.72 -1.06
CA VAL A 169 -4.28 -6.54 -1.63
C VAL A 169 -3.72 -5.29 -0.97
N PHE A 170 -3.32 -4.33 -1.80
CA PHE A 170 -3.03 -2.96 -1.39
C PHE A 170 -4.28 -2.13 -1.64
N ILE A 171 -4.91 -1.65 -0.58
CA ILE A 171 -6.18 -0.93 -0.61
C ILE A 171 -5.88 0.55 -0.40
N ASP A 172 -5.99 1.32 -1.47
CA ASP A 172 -5.59 2.71 -1.55
C ASP A 172 -6.72 3.69 -1.27
N GLU A 173 -6.34 4.94 -1.01
CA GLU A 173 -7.25 6.05 -0.68
C GLU A 173 -8.19 5.72 0.49
N CYS A 174 -7.69 4.98 1.49
CA CYS A 174 -8.48 4.57 2.64
C CYS A 174 -8.95 5.77 3.48
N PRO A 175 -10.13 5.70 4.12
CA PRO A 175 -10.53 6.70 5.10
C PRO A 175 -9.61 6.67 6.34
N SER A 176 -9.52 7.80 7.03
CA SER A 176 -8.76 7.96 8.27
C SER A 176 -9.58 8.47 9.47
N ASP A 177 -10.89 8.65 9.28
CA ASP A 177 -11.83 9.02 10.35
C ASP A 177 -12.29 7.81 11.19
N ASP A 178 -12.94 8.09 12.33
CA ASP A 178 -13.46 7.10 13.28
C ASP A 178 -14.97 6.83 13.11
N LEU A 179 -15.57 7.19 11.97
CA LEU A 179 -17.00 7.03 11.77
C LEU A 179 -17.37 5.55 11.61
N SER A 180 -18.46 5.12 12.23
CA SER A 180 -18.91 3.73 12.14
C SER A 180 -19.16 3.27 10.70
N SER A 181 -19.65 4.16 9.84
CA SER A 181 -19.91 3.87 8.42
C SER A 181 -18.65 3.60 7.61
N THR A 182 -17.55 4.33 7.87
CA THR A 182 -16.28 4.15 7.14
C THR A 182 -15.59 2.87 7.59
N ILE A 183 -15.62 2.59 8.90
CA ILE A 183 -15.13 1.34 9.48
C ILE A 183 -15.91 0.13 8.96
N GLU A 184 -17.24 0.21 8.86
CA GLU A 184 -18.09 -0.86 8.31
C GLU A 184 -17.81 -1.10 6.82
N TYR A 185 -17.64 -0.03 6.04
CA TYR A 185 -17.24 -0.12 4.63
C TYR A 185 -15.90 -0.84 4.49
N MET A 186 -14.87 -0.42 5.24
CA MET A 186 -13.55 -1.06 5.17
C MET A 186 -13.59 -2.51 5.64
N ARG A 187 -14.41 -2.84 6.65
CA ARG A 187 -14.63 -4.22 7.09
C ARG A 187 -15.26 -5.08 5.98
N ALA A 188 -16.20 -4.54 5.22
CA ALA A 188 -16.80 -5.24 4.08
C ALA A 188 -15.75 -5.52 2.99
N VAL A 189 -14.91 -4.53 2.65
CA VAL A 189 -13.78 -4.68 1.71
C VAL A 189 -12.82 -5.78 2.18
N CYS A 190 -12.37 -5.74 3.43
CA CYS A 190 -11.47 -6.76 3.99
C CYS A 190 -12.10 -8.16 3.96
N THR A 191 -13.38 -8.25 4.31
CA THR A 191 -14.11 -9.53 4.35
C THR A 191 -14.14 -10.12 2.96
N PHE A 192 -14.54 -9.36 1.95
CA PHE A 192 -14.57 -9.84 0.57
C PHE A 192 -13.18 -10.23 0.09
N ALA A 193 -12.17 -9.37 0.28
CA ALA A 193 -10.79 -9.65 -0.12
C ALA A 193 -10.24 -10.97 0.45
N ARG A 194 -10.44 -11.24 1.75
CA ARG A 194 -9.99 -12.49 2.39
C ARG A 194 -10.79 -13.73 1.97
N HIS A 195 -12.05 -13.57 1.57
CA HIS A 195 -12.83 -14.68 0.99
C HIS A 195 -12.39 -14.99 -0.44
N THR A 196 -12.05 -13.96 -1.22
CA THR A 196 -11.68 -14.08 -2.64
C THR A 196 -10.24 -14.54 -2.84
N ILE A 197 -9.31 -14.06 -2.00
CA ILE A 197 -7.90 -14.40 -2.03
C ILE A 197 -7.55 -15.05 -0.69
N ALA A 198 -7.42 -16.38 -0.70
CA ALA A 198 -7.20 -17.16 0.52
C ALA A 198 -5.88 -16.76 1.21
N GLY A 199 -5.97 -16.34 2.47
CA GLY A 199 -4.80 -15.91 3.24
C GLY A 199 -4.25 -14.53 2.85
N ALA A 200 -5.05 -13.71 2.15
CA ALA A 200 -4.64 -12.38 1.70
C ALA A 200 -4.02 -11.53 2.82
N HIS A 201 -2.82 -11.03 2.56
CA HIS A 201 -2.23 -9.90 3.29
C HIS A 201 -2.92 -8.61 2.86
N LEU A 202 -3.46 -7.84 3.81
CA LEU A 202 -4.13 -6.58 3.51
C LEU A 202 -3.26 -5.40 3.95
N THR A 203 -2.88 -4.56 2.99
CA THR A 203 -2.21 -3.28 3.25
C THR A 203 -3.20 -2.15 3.00
N PHE A 204 -3.45 -1.31 4.00
CA PHE A 204 -4.23 -0.09 3.82
C PHE A 204 -3.32 1.09 3.54
N ASN A 205 -3.71 1.95 2.61
CA ASN A 205 -3.07 3.22 2.38
C ASN A 205 -4.03 4.41 2.57
N PRO A 206 -4.10 4.94 3.80
CA PRO A 206 -4.67 6.25 4.08
C PRO A 206 -3.66 7.40 3.94
N GLY A 207 -2.36 7.12 3.83
CA GLY A 207 -1.27 8.10 3.82
C GLY A 207 -1.04 8.82 5.16
N VAL A 208 -1.82 8.51 6.20
CA VAL A 208 -1.80 9.18 7.51
C VAL A 208 -2.11 8.21 8.64
N PRO A 209 -1.79 8.53 9.92
CA PRO A 209 -2.23 7.72 11.05
C PRO A 209 -3.76 7.60 11.13
N VAL A 210 -4.23 6.42 11.55
CA VAL A 210 -5.66 6.09 11.64
C VAL A 210 -6.04 5.64 13.05
N PRO A 211 -7.34 5.67 13.43
CA PRO A 211 -7.82 5.09 14.67
C PRO A 211 -7.43 3.62 14.86
N GLU A 212 -7.23 3.20 16.11
CA GLU A 212 -6.70 1.86 16.44
C GLU A 212 -7.53 0.70 15.83
N VAL A 213 -8.83 0.90 15.63
CA VAL A 213 -9.74 -0.08 15.02
C VAL A 213 -9.28 -0.54 13.63
N TYR A 214 -8.65 0.33 12.82
CA TYR A 214 -8.18 -0.04 11.48
C TYR A 214 -7.04 -1.05 11.52
N TYR A 215 -6.18 -1.00 12.55
CA TYR A 215 -5.10 -1.97 12.75
C TYR A 215 -5.62 -3.37 13.07
N SER A 216 -6.89 -3.52 13.45
CA SER A 216 -7.54 -4.84 13.59
C SER A 216 -8.05 -5.40 12.26
N LEU A 217 -8.19 -4.56 11.24
CA LEU A 217 -8.73 -4.93 9.92
C LEU A 217 -7.61 -5.32 8.96
N ALA A 218 -6.53 -4.53 8.94
CA ALA A 218 -5.39 -4.68 8.03
C ALA A 218 -4.15 -5.29 8.70
N ASP A 219 -3.28 -5.87 7.88
CA ASP A 219 -2.00 -6.46 8.28
C ASP A 219 -0.89 -5.39 8.30
N THR A 220 -0.93 -4.46 7.33
CA THR A 220 -0.07 -3.28 7.23
C THR A 220 -0.90 -2.01 7.01
N ILE A 221 -0.47 -0.88 7.58
CA ILE A 221 -1.06 0.45 7.31
C ILE A 221 0.05 1.42 6.88
N VAL A 222 -0.10 2.04 5.73
CA VAL A 222 0.73 3.17 5.32
C VAL A 222 0.29 4.39 6.11
N THR A 223 1.10 4.76 7.10
CA THR A 223 0.76 5.82 8.07
C THR A 223 1.44 7.15 7.77
N PHE A 224 2.25 7.18 6.70
CA PHE A 224 2.79 8.38 6.10
C PHE A 224 2.96 8.11 4.60
N GLU A 225 2.37 8.97 3.79
CA GLU A 225 2.64 9.08 2.36
C GLU A 225 2.61 10.56 1.96
N ASP A 226 3.78 11.15 1.74
CA ASP A 226 3.92 12.50 1.19
C ASP A 226 5.35 12.74 0.69
N HIS A 227 5.59 13.93 0.14
CA HIS A 227 6.91 14.44 -0.20
C HIS A 227 7.83 14.42 1.03
N HIS A 228 9.11 14.14 0.80
CA HIS A 228 10.14 14.15 1.86
C HIS A 228 10.15 15.43 2.71
N ASN A 229 9.92 16.61 2.10
CA ASN A 229 9.92 17.87 2.85
C ASN A 229 8.75 18.01 3.85
N LYS A 230 7.68 17.23 3.67
CA LYS A 230 6.52 17.19 4.57
C LYS A 230 6.71 16.30 5.76
N LEU A 231 7.71 15.40 5.72
CA LEU A 231 8.03 14.57 6.86
C LEU A 231 8.27 15.41 8.10
N SER A 232 8.80 16.64 8.03
CA SER A 232 9.02 17.44 9.24
C SER A 232 7.74 18.07 9.77
N THR A 233 6.87 18.50 8.87
CA THR A 233 5.65 19.23 9.20
C THR A 233 4.53 18.30 9.60
N ASP A 234 4.40 17.16 8.96
CA ASP A 234 3.29 16.23 9.21
C ASP A 234 3.57 15.41 10.44
N VAL A 235 4.83 15.06 10.65
CA VAL A 235 5.29 14.52 11.93
C VAL A 235 5.26 15.56 13.04
N ALA A 236 5.28 16.86 12.74
CA ALA A 236 5.05 17.90 13.76
C ALA A 236 3.56 18.16 14.03
N LYS A 237 2.69 18.03 13.01
CA LYS A 237 1.24 18.28 13.09
C LYS A 237 0.44 17.06 13.55
N PHE A 238 0.90 15.88 13.19
CA PHE A 238 0.39 14.56 13.55
C PHE A 238 1.55 13.77 14.14
N PRO A 239 2.05 14.17 15.32
CA PRO A 239 3.21 13.52 15.89
C PRO A 239 2.95 12.03 16.04
N PHE A 240 4.01 11.25 15.81
CA PHE A 240 4.05 9.80 16.00
C PHE A 240 3.49 9.34 17.36
N ASP A 241 3.37 10.27 18.31
CA ASP A 241 2.57 10.20 19.53
C ASP A 241 1.11 9.72 19.29
N HIS A 242 0.57 9.80 18.05
CA HIS A 242 -0.75 9.30 17.65
C HIS A 242 -0.74 7.88 17.08
N ILE A 243 0.42 7.30 16.76
CA ILE A 243 0.54 5.89 16.42
C ILE A 243 0.95 5.17 17.71
N PRO A 244 0.03 4.40 18.32
CA PRO A 244 0.37 3.65 19.51
C PRO A 244 1.60 2.77 19.25
N ASP A 245 2.49 2.81 20.22
CA ASP A 245 3.70 2.01 20.30
C ASP A 245 3.44 0.53 19.96
N SER A 246 2.30 -0.01 20.42
CA SER A 246 1.84 -1.39 20.17
C SER A 246 1.56 -1.73 18.70
N VAL A 247 1.29 -0.74 17.84
CA VAL A 247 0.89 -0.95 16.43
C VAL A 247 1.94 -0.48 15.42
N ARG A 248 3.05 0.11 15.85
CA ARG A 248 4.13 0.58 14.94
C ARG A 248 4.71 -0.55 14.08
N CYS A 249 4.77 -1.77 14.61
CA CYS A 249 5.21 -2.94 13.84
C CYS A 249 4.27 -3.32 12.68
N ARG A 250 3.11 -2.67 12.55
CA ARG A 250 2.18 -2.82 11.42
C ARG A 250 2.21 -1.61 10.48
N CYS A 251 3.10 -0.66 10.69
CA CYS A 251 3.14 0.57 9.92
C CYS A 251 4.13 0.46 8.75
N ALA A 252 3.85 1.20 7.69
CA ALA A 252 4.77 1.47 6.60
C ALA A 252 4.77 2.96 6.23
N PHE A 253 5.91 3.47 5.76
CA PHE A 253 6.03 4.83 5.21
C PHE A 253 6.38 4.78 3.72
N LEU A 254 5.73 5.63 2.94
CA LEU A 254 6.06 5.91 1.55
C LEU A 254 6.54 7.36 1.47
N ILE A 255 7.78 7.57 1.04
CA ILE A 255 8.38 8.91 0.98
C ILE A 255 8.84 9.15 -0.45
N HIS A 256 8.20 10.12 -1.10
CA HIS A 256 8.53 10.47 -2.49
C HIS A 256 9.19 11.83 -2.60
N ASP A 257 9.72 12.14 -3.79
CA ASP A 257 10.47 13.37 -4.07
C ASP A 257 11.60 13.67 -3.07
N TYR A 258 12.29 12.63 -2.61
CA TYR A 258 13.48 12.76 -1.79
C TYR A 258 14.57 13.57 -2.53
N LYS A 259 15.17 14.55 -1.85
CA LYS A 259 16.19 15.46 -2.44
C LYS A 259 17.52 15.44 -1.68
N GLY A 260 17.67 14.60 -0.65
CA GLY A 260 18.93 14.46 0.06
C GLY A 260 19.90 13.54 -0.69
N ASP A 261 21.08 13.33 -0.10
CA ASP A 261 22.06 12.35 -0.56
C ASP A 261 21.82 10.96 0.06
N ASP A 262 22.64 10.00 -0.35
CA ASP A 262 22.72 8.62 0.17
C ASP A 262 22.87 8.61 1.70
N ARG A 263 23.77 9.43 2.25
CA ARG A 263 24.01 9.48 3.69
C ARG A 263 22.78 9.92 4.49
N LYS A 264 22.08 10.97 4.03
CA LYS A 264 20.84 11.43 4.66
C LYS A 264 19.73 10.38 4.52
N GLN A 265 19.75 9.56 3.46
CA GLN A 265 18.78 8.48 3.25
C GLN A 265 19.03 7.36 4.25
N ALA A 266 20.29 6.96 4.45
CA ALA A 266 20.68 5.99 5.48
C ALA A 266 20.29 6.43 6.90
N ASP A 267 20.49 7.72 7.22
CA ASP A 267 20.05 8.30 8.49
C ASP A 267 18.52 8.26 8.66
N LEU A 268 17.78 8.46 7.56
CA LEU A 268 16.32 8.40 7.54
C LEU A 268 15.83 6.96 7.74
N VAL A 269 16.40 5.98 7.03
CA VAL A 269 16.14 4.54 7.22
C VAL A 269 16.41 4.13 8.67
N THR A 270 17.58 4.48 9.21
CA THR A 270 17.95 4.21 10.61
C THR A 270 16.95 4.83 11.59
N THR A 271 16.45 6.03 11.30
CA THR A 271 15.50 6.70 12.18
C THR A 271 14.13 6.03 12.13
N ILE A 272 13.55 5.82 10.95
CA ILE A 272 12.21 5.25 10.79
C ILE A 272 12.17 3.79 11.27
N VAL A 273 13.10 2.98 10.80
CA VAL A 273 13.06 1.54 11.07
C VAL A 273 13.72 1.23 12.41
N GLY A 274 14.92 1.74 12.62
CA GLY A 274 15.74 1.42 13.80
C GLY A 274 15.29 2.12 15.08
N ARG A 275 14.81 3.36 15.00
CA ARG A 275 14.45 4.16 16.19
C ARG A 275 12.94 4.25 16.40
N MET A 276 12.16 4.37 15.33
CA MET A 276 10.70 4.48 15.46
C MET A 276 10.00 3.11 15.44
N GLY A 277 10.66 2.06 14.96
CA GLY A 277 10.08 0.71 14.93
C GLY A 277 9.01 0.53 13.85
N ILE A 278 9.12 1.28 12.75
CA ILE A 278 8.25 1.17 11.58
C ILE A 278 8.96 0.31 10.53
N PRO A 279 8.56 -0.95 10.34
CA PRO A 279 9.33 -1.90 9.54
C PRO A 279 9.14 -1.75 8.03
N GLY A 280 8.00 -1.22 7.57
CA GLY A 280 7.75 -1.01 6.14
C GLY A 280 8.27 0.35 5.68
N LEU A 281 9.06 0.37 4.62
CA LEU A 281 9.59 1.62 4.09
C LEU A 281 9.74 1.59 2.57
N PHE A 282 9.54 2.75 1.95
CA PHE A 282 9.97 3.07 0.60
C PHE A 282 10.38 4.53 0.53
N ILE A 283 11.55 4.80 -0.01
CA ILE A 283 12.05 6.15 -0.26
C ILE A 283 12.42 6.23 -1.75
N THR A 284 11.96 7.28 -2.43
CA THR A 284 12.32 7.53 -3.83
C THR A 284 12.55 9.02 -4.08
N THR A 285 13.45 9.33 -5.00
CA THR A 285 13.83 10.69 -5.42
C THR A 285 12.81 11.36 -6.35
N HIS A 286 11.85 10.58 -6.85
CA HIS A 286 10.78 10.98 -7.79
C HIS A 286 9.41 10.50 -7.29
N SER A 287 8.40 10.52 -8.16
CA SER A 287 7.16 9.76 -8.00
C SER A 287 7.36 8.27 -8.29
N TYR A 288 6.28 7.47 -8.28
CA TYR A 288 6.33 6.01 -8.32
C TYR A 288 6.54 5.39 -9.72
N GLU A 289 6.56 6.21 -10.78
CA GLU A 289 6.64 5.78 -12.18
C GLU A 289 8.08 5.70 -12.71
N ARG A 290 9.08 5.84 -11.85
CA ARG A 290 10.49 5.65 -12.19
C ARG A 290 11.34 5.25 -10.99
N TRP A 291 12.45 4.57 -11.27
CA TRP A 291 13.43 4.24 -10.25
C TRP A 291 14.12 5.48 -9.70
N SER A 292 14.37 5.45 -8.41
CA SER A 292 15.23 6.41 -7.74
C SER A 292 16.68 6.22 -8.15
N GLU A 293 17.43 7.32 -8.25
CA GLU A 293 18.89 7.27 -8.39
C GLU A 293 19.57 6.66 -7.17
N LEU A 294 18.90 6.59 -6.02
CA LEU A 294 19.40 6.02 -4.75
C LEU A 294 18.74 4.67 -4.42
N TRP A 295 18.14 3.99 -5.40
CA TRP A 295 17.42 2.73 -5.18
C TRP A 295 18.31 1.64 -4.58
N GLU A 296 19.52 1.46 -5.09
CA GLU A 296 20.45 0.43 -4.61
C GLU A 296 20.90 0.73 -3.18
N ASP A 297 21.33 1.98 -2.91
CA ASP A 297 21.71 2.43 -1.56
C ASP A 297 20.56 2.27 -0.56
N PHE A 298 19.31 2.58 -0.97
CA PHE A 298 18.13 2.44 -0.12
C PHE A 298 17.88 0.99 0.30
N VAL A 299 18.00 0.05 -0.65
CA VAL A 299 17.79 -1.37 -0.36
C VAL A 299 18.89 -1.90 0.54
N ASP A 300 20.15 -1.50 0.30
CA ASP A 300 21.30 -1.87 1.15
C ASP A 300 21.07 -1.39 2.60
N ASP A 301 20.78 -0.09 2.78
CA ASP A 301 20.47 0.53 4.07
C ASP A 301 19.36 -0.21 4.82
N LEU A 302 18.28 -0.58 4.11
CA LEU A 302 17.14 -1.27 4.70
C LEU A 302 17.44 -2.73 5.06
N SER A 303 18.35 -3.38 4.32
CA SER A 303 18.75 -4.76 4.58
C SER A 303 19.57 -4.90 5.88
N ASP A 304 20.35 -3.87 6.20
CA ASP A 304 21.26 -3.84 7.36
C ASP A 304 20.61 -3.34 8.65
N VAL A 305 19.53 -2.56 8.54
CA VAL A 305 18.87 -1.97 9.71
C VAL A 305 18.07 -3.01 10.51
N LYS A 306 18.28 -3.02 11.83
CA LYS A 306 17.44 -3.78 12.76
C LYS A 306 16.23 -2.96 13.16
N VAL A 307 15.04 -3.54 13.07
CA VAL A 307 13.81 -2.91 13.58
C VAL A 307 13.96 -2.67 15.08
N GLY A 308 13.68 -1.45 15.54
CA GLY A 308 13.75 -1.11 16.96
C GLY A 308 12.77 -1.95 17.79
N ILE A 309 13.27 -2.76 18.74
CA ILE A 309 12.47 -3.68 19.58
C ILE A 309 12.24 -3.12 21.00
N LYS A 310 12.96 -2.08 21.42
CA LYS A 310 12.90 -1.58 22.82
C LYS A 310 11.96 -0.38 22.99
N TYR A 311 10.93 -0.65 23.79
CA TYR A 311 10.13 0.29 24.55
C TYR A 311 10.90 0.70 25.81
N GLU A 312 11.41 1.93 25.87
CA GLU A 312 11.76 2.63 27.11
C GLU A 312 12.06 4.10 26.76
N GLU A 313 11.07 4.95 27.01
CA GLU A 313 11.01 6.39 26.72
C GLU A 313 11.05 6.79 25.24
N GLU A 314 10.15 7.71 24.84
CA GLU A 314 10.29 8.46 23.59
C GLU A 314 11.74 8.90 23.42
N PRO A 315 12.37 8.77 22.23
CA PRO A 315 13.71 9.28 22.06
C PRO A 315 13.67 10.81 22.25
N LYS A 316 14.10 11.28 23.43
CA LYS A 316 14.18 12.71 23.76
C LYS A 316 14.97 13.41 22.65
N GLY A 317 14.29 14.29 21.91
CA GLY A 317 14.88 15.04 20.81
C GLY A 317 14.79 14.41 19.42
N TRP A 318 13.97 13.37 19.20
CA TRP A 318 13.72 12.89 17.83
C TRP A 318 13.11 14.00 16.95
N LYS A 319 12.25 14.88 17.48
CA LYS A 319 11.76 16.08 16.77
C LYS A 319 12.91 17.01 16.35
N LYS A 320 13.97 17.10 17.18
CA LYS A 320 15.21 17.85 16.86
C LYS A 320 16.09 17.10 15.85
N LEU A 321 16.08 15.77 15.85
CA LEU A 321 16.77 14.92 14.88
C LEU A 321 16.10 14.98 13.51
N MET A 322 14.79 14.76 13.43
CA MET A 322 13.99 14.95 12.22
C MET A 322 14.12 16.38 11.71
N GLY A 323 14.00 17.38 12.59
CA GLY A 323 14.29 18.76 12.22
C GLY A 323 15.69 18.95 11.64
N ARG A 324 16.72 18.22 12.09
CA ARG A 324 18.07 18.30 11.50
C ARG A 324 18.15 17.60 10.14
N LEU A 325 17.53 16.42 10.02
CA LEU A 325 17.51 15.65 8.77
C LEU A 325 16.69 16.32 7.66
N LEU A 326 15.74 17.17 8.04
CA LEU A 326 14.76 17.77 7.12
C LEU A 326 15.03 19.26 6.82
N ARG A 327 16.13 19.82 7.34
CA ARG A 327 16.46 21.25 7.20
C ARG A 327 17.40 21.60 6.05
N ASP A 328 17.94 20.62 5.33
CA ASP A 328 18.90 20.79 4.22
C ASP A 328 18.63 19.79 3.10
#